data_AF-Q01ZT3-F1
#
_entry.id   AF-Q01ZT3-F1
#
_cell.length_a   1.000
_cell.length_b   1.000
_cell.length_c   1.000
_cell.angle_alpha   90.00
_cell.angle_beta   90.00
_cell.angle_gamma   90.00
#
_symmetry.space_group_name_H-M   'P 1'
#
loop_
_entity.id
_entity.type
_entity.pdbx_description
1 polymer ?
#
loop_
_entity_poly.entity_id
_entity_poly.type
_entity_poly.pdbx_seq_one_letter_code
_entity_poly.pdbx_strand_id
1 'polypeptide(L)'
;MSGEQPTRRRIEEIWRMRLADAQRRYSRAKRECENAAAVYSRHEIPFPDGHLGLNKALQRERLALQAYTRALRMVTDIAVHGKVPSELPPD
;
A
#
# COMPACT_ATOMS: atom_id res chain seq x y z
N MET A 1 31.76 -15.02 -2.68
CA MET A 1 30.70 -14.92 -3.69
C MET A 1 30.34 -13.46 -3.84
N SER A 2 30.77 -12.81 -4.92
CA SER A 2 30.50 -11.40 -5.16
C SER A 2 29.00 -11.26 -5.45
N GLY A 3 28.25 -10.78 -4.46
CA GLY A 3 26.84 -10.44 -4.63
C GLY A 3 26.76 -9.28 -5.62
N GLU A 4 26.31 -9.56 -6.83
CA GLU A 4 26.13 -8.56 -7.87
C GLU A 4 25.06 -7.58 -7.40
N GLN A 5 25.49 -6.37 -7.01
CA GLN A 5 24.57 -5.34 -6.55
C GLN A 5 23.59 -5.02 -7.69
N PRO A 6 22.27 -5.11 -7.46
CA PRO A 6 21.30 -4.85 -8.51
C PRO A 6 21.49 -3.42 -9.04
N THR A 7 21.55 -3.29 -10.36
CA THR A 7 21.72 -1.99 -11.01
C THR A 7 20.56 -1.05 -10.62
N ARG A 8 20.81 0.26 -10.60
CA ARG A 8 19.78 1.28 -10.30
C ARG A 8 18.48 1.05 -11.07
N ARG A 9 18.59 0.69 -12.34
CA ARG A 9 17.44 0.36 -13.21
C ARG A 9 16.64 -0.83 -12.70
N ARG A 10 17.31 -1.89 -12.25
CA ARG A 10 16.65 -3.08 -11.69
C ARG A 10 15.96 -2.78 -10.36
N ILE A 11 16.60 -1.97 -9.50
CA ILE A 11 16.00 -1.48 -8.25
C ILE A 11 14.75 -0.64 -8.56
N GLU A 12 14.82 0.24 -9.54
CA GLU A 12 13.69 1.05 -9.98
C GLU A 12 12.52 0.20 -10.49
N GLU A 13 12.78 -0.81 -11.33
CA GLU A 13 11.77 -1.73 -11.84
C GLU A 13 11.06 -2.49 -10.71
N ILE A 14 11.80 -2.97 -9.71
CA ILE A 14 11.24 -3.62 -8.52
C ILE A 14 10.30 -2.66 -7.77
N TRP A 15 10.75 -1.44 -7.52
CA TRP A 15 9.93 -0.45 -6.81
C TRP A 15 8.71 0.00 -7.60
N ARG A 16 8.80 0.10 -8.94
CA ARG A 16 7.65 0.38 -9.82
C ARG A 16 6.61 -0.75 -9.76
N MET A 17 7.05 -2.01 -9.79
CA MET A 17 6.14 -3.15 -9.64
C MET A 17 5.44 -3.13 -8.27
N ARG A 18 6.18 -2.84 -7.20
CA ARG A 18 5.61 -2.71 -5.84
C ARG A 18 4.67 -1.53 -5.71
N LEU A 19 4.96 -0.40 -6.35
CA LEU A 19 4.06 0.76 -6.40
C LEU A 19 2.74 0.39 -7.06
N ALA A 20 2.78 -0.27 -8.23
CA ALA A 20 1.58 -0.72 -8.92
C ALA A 20 0.77 -1.71 -8.06
N ASP A 21 1.43 -2.63 -7.37
CA ASP A 21 0.75 -3.57 -6.48
C ASP A 21 0.12 -2.89 -5.25
N ALA A 22 0.88 -2.01 -4.60
CA ALA A 22 0.39 -1.23 -3.46
C ALA A 22 -0.78 -0.31 -3.86
N GLN A 23 -0.74 0.27 -5.06
CA GLN A 23 -1.84 1.08 -5.60
C GLN A 23 -3.11 0.25 -5.80
N ARG A 24 -2.99 -0.98 -6.34
CA ARG A 24 -4.13 -1.90 -6.47
C ARG A 24 -4.70 -2.27 -5.12
N ARG A 25 -3.85 -2.63 -4.16
CA ARG A 25 -4.26 -2.98 -2.78
C ARG A 25 -4.94 -1.81 -2.08
N TYR A 26 -4.39 -0.61 -2.19
CA TYR A 26 -5.00 0.60 -1.63
C TYR A 26 -6.35 0.89 -2.27
N SER A 27 -6.45 0.88 -3.60
CA SER A 27 -7.72 1.12 -4.31
C SER A 27 -8.81 0.12 -3.90
N ARG A 28 -8.43 -1.15 -3.72
CA ARG A 28 -9.35 -2.18 -3.23
C ARG A 28 -9.77 -1.93 -1.78
N ALA A 29 -8.81 -1.69 -0.88
CA ALA A 29 -9.09 -1.45 0.53
C ALA A 29 -9.96 -0.20 0.75
N LYS A 30 -9.75 0.85 -0.06
CA LYS A 30 -10.59 2.05 -0.08
C LYS A 30 -12.04 1.72 -0.44
N ARG A 31 -12.28 0.95 -1.51
CA ARG A 31 -13.64 0.51 -1.88
C ARG A 31 -14.28 -0.35 -0.80
N GLU A 32 -13.53 -1.25 -0.17
CA GLU A 32 -14.03 -2.05 0.95
C GLU A 32 -14.41 -1.18 2.15
N CYS A 33 -13.62 -0.14 2.43
CA CYS A 33 -13.89 0.85 3.48
C CYS A 33 -15.15 1.68 3.19
N GLU A 34 -15.28 2.20 1.97
CA GLU A 34 -16.46 2.95 1.51
C GLU A 34 -17.74 2.10 1.61
N ASN A 35 -17.67 0.82 1.21
CA ASN A 35 -18.79 -0.11 1.35
C ASN A 35 -19.14 -0.38 2.82
N ALA A 36 -18.15 -0.63 3.67
CA ALA A 36 -18.37 -0.86 5.10
C ALA A 36 -18.96 0.39 5.79
N ALA A 37 -18.52 1.58 5.40
CA ALA A 37 -19.05 2.84 5.89
C ALA A 37 -20.51 3.04 5.47
N ALA A 38 -20.85 2.71 4.22
CA ALA A 38 -22.23 2.76 3.74
C ALA A 38 -23.15 1.81 4.52
N VAL A 39 -22.74 0.54 4.70
CA VAL A 39 -23.49 -0.47 5.46
C VAL A 39 -23.69 -0.04 6.92
N TYR A 40 -22.63 0.48 7.56
CA TYR A 40 -22.70 1.00 8.93
C TYR A 40 -23.66 2.19 9.04
N SER A 41 -23.58 3.15 8.12
CA SER A 41 -24.44 4.35 8.13
C SER A 41 -25.93 4.03 7.98
N ARG A 42 -26.25 2.94 7.26
CA ARG A 42 -27.62 2.47 7.05
C ARG A 42 -28.14 1.58 8.17
N HIS A 43 -27.32 1.31 9.19
CA HIS A 43 -27.63 0.36 10.27
C HIS A 43 -28.04 -1.03 9.75
N GLU A 44 -27.56 -1.41 8.57
CA GLU A 44 -27.85 -2.72 7.93
C GLU A 44 -27.25 -3.88 8.73
N ILE A 45 -26.21 -3.61 9.54
CA ILE A 45 -25.63 -4.57 10.48
C ILE A 45 -25.80 -4.03 11.91
N PRO A 46 -26.37 -4.82 12.84
CA PRO A 46 -26.51 -4.43 14.24
C PRO A 46 -25.17 -4.12 14.91
N PHE A 47 -25.24 -3.32 15.96
CA PHE A 47 -24.12 -3.17 16.89
C PHE A 47 -23.89 -4.49 17.66
N PRO A 48 -22.63 -4.90 17.92
CA PRO A 48 -21.34 -4.25 17.64
C PRO A 48 -20.69 -4.61 16.29
N ASP A 49 -21.27 -5.53 15.53
CA ASP A 49 -20.63 -6.15 14.37
C ASP A 49 -20.39 -5.16 13.22
N GLY A 50 -21.33 -4.24 12.98
CA GLY A 50 -21.16 -3.18 11.97
C GLY A 50 -19.99 -2.25 12.28
N HIS A 51 -19.82 -1.89 13.56
CA HIS A 51 -18.71 -1.03 14.03
C HIS A 51 -17.36 -1.76 13.94
N LEU A 52 -17.33 -3.05 14.25
CA LEU A 52 -16.13 -3.87 14.14
C LEU A 52 -15.71 -4.09 12.66
N GLY A 53 -16.69 -4.27 11.78
CA GLY A 53 -16.48 -4.36 10.33
C GLY A 53 -15.87 -3.08 9.75
N LEU A 54 -16.42 -1.92 10.10
CA LEU A 54 -15.90 -0.62 9.68
C LEU A 54 -14.45 -0.38 10.17
N ASN A 55 -14.17 -0.65 11.44
CA ASN A 55 -12.82 -0.47 12.00
C ASN A 55 -11.78 -1.37 11.31
N LYS A 56 -12.12 -2.63 11.00
CA LYS A 56 -11.26 -3.53 10.23
C LYS A 56 -10.99 -3.00 8.83
N ALA A 57 -12.01 -2.47 8.15
CA ALA A 57 -11.85 -1.89 6.82
C ALA A 57 -10.95 -0.64 6.83
N LEU A 58 -11.14 0.26 7.80
CA LEU A 58 -10.28 1.44 8.01
C LEU A 58 -8.82 1.06 8.30
N GLN A 59 -8.59 0.03 9.12
CA GLN A 59 -7.24 -0.43 9.41
C GLN A 59 -6.54 -0.96 8.15
N ARG A 60 -7.25 -1.76 7.33
CA ARG A 60 -6.74 -2.26 6.05
C ARG A 60 -6.43 -1.14 5.07
N GLU A 61 -7.31 -0.15 4.97
CA GLU A 61 -7.09 1.03 4.12
C GLU A 61 -5.84 1.79 4.55
N ARG A 62 -5.69 2.07 5.85
CA ARG A 62 -4.51 2.77 6.39
C ARG A 62 -3.21 2.03 6.09
N LEU A 63 -3.17 0.71 6.31
CA LEU A 63 -1.98 -0.10 6.02
C LEU A 63 -1.65 -0.09 4.53
N ALA A 64 -2.65 -0.19 3.66
CA ALA A 64 -2.44 -0.15 2.21
C ALA A 64 -1.97 1.23 1.74
N LEU A 65 -2.51 2.31 2.32
CA LEU A 65 -2.08 3.68 2.04
C LEU A 65 -0.63 3.93 2.47
N GLN A 66 -0.23 3.43 3.64
CA GLN A 66 1.16 3.52 4.11
C GLN A 66 2.11 2.79 3.15
N ALA A 67 1.76 1.58 2.72
CA ALA A 67 2.55 0.83 1.75
C ALA A 67 2.66 1.54 0.39
N TYR A 68 1.55 2.06 -0.12
CA TYR A 68 1.52 2.84 -1.36
C TYR A 68 2.39 4.09 -1.27
N THR A 69 2.24 4.86 -0.19
CA THR A 69 3.02 6.09 0.03
C THR A 69 4.50 5.81 0.15
N ARG A 70 4.89 4.71 0.83
CA ARG A 70 6.29 4.29 0.93
C ARG A 70 6.86 3.91 -0.44
N ALA A 71 6.14 3.09 -1.21
CA ALA A 71 6.58 2.70 -2.54
C ALA A 71 6.69 3.90 -3.49
N LEU A 72 5.75 4.85 -3.41
CA LEU A 72 5.77 6.07 -4.21
C LEU A 72 7.01 6.90 -3.90
N ARG A 73 7.30 7.13 -2.61
CA ARG A 73 8.51 7.85 -2.18
C ARG A 73 9.78 7.21 -2.74
N MET A 74 9.89 5.89 -2.64
CA MET A 74 11.08 5.16 -3.14
C MET A 74 11.23 5.29 -4.67
N VAL A 75 10.14 5.15 -5.43
CA VAL A 75 10.19 5.37 -6.89
C VAL A 75 10.59 6.81 -7.20
N THR A 76 10.03 7.81 -6.50
CA THR A 76 10.40 9.22 -6.68
C THR A 76 11.87 9.47 -6.35
N ASP A 77 12.37 8.92 -5.24
CA ASP A 77 13.77 9.05 -4.84
C ASP A 77 14.73 8.46 -5.87
N ILE A 78 14.41 7.30 -6.44
CA ILE A 78 15.24 6.64 -7.46
C ILE A 78 15.14 7.35 -8.80
N ALA A 79 13.93 7.62 -9.28
CA ALA A 79 13.69 8.12 -10.63
C ALA A 79 14.00 9.61 -10.76
N VAL A 80 13.63 10.42 -9.76
CA VAL A 80 13.77 11.88 -9.79
C VAL A 80 15.08 12.32 -9.13
N HIS A 81 15.41 11.77 -7.97
CA HIS A 81 16.57 12.23 -7.19
C HIS A 81 17.83 11.39 -7.39
N GLY A 82 17.74 10.25 -8.10
CA GLY A 82 18.88 9.36 -8.31
C GLY A 82 19.40 8.69 -7.04
N LYS A 83 18.63 8.74 -5.95
CA LYS A 83 18.99 8.11 -4.67
C LYS A 83 18.68 6.62 -4.75
N VAL A 84 19.69 5.78 -4.55
CA VAL A 84 19.48 4.33 -4.38
C VAL A 84 19.14 4.09 -2.92
N PRO A 85 17.94 3.58 -2.59
CA PRO A 85 17.56 3.28 -1.21
C PRO A 85 18.53 2.26 -0.61
N SER A 86 18.98 2.50 0.61
CA SER A 86 19.78 1.54 1.39
C SER A 86 18.96 0.32 1.82
N GLU A 87 17.64 0.46 1.91
CA GLU A 87 16.72 -0.66 2.11
C GLU A 87 16.36 -1.30 0.77
N LEU A 88 16.87 -2.50 0.54
CA LEU A 88 16.22 -3.43 -0.37
C LEU A 88 14.86 -3.80 0.24
N PRO A 89 13.80 -3.87 -0.57
CA PRO A 89 12.49 -4.17 -0.03
C PRO A 89 12.49 -5.59 0.59
N PRO A 90 11.84 -5.80 1.75
CA PRO A 90 11.71 -7.13 2.32
C PRO A 90 10.91 -8.03 1.36
N ASP A 91 11.34 -9.30 1.25
CA ASP A 91 10.73 -10.33 0.42
C ASP A 91 9.22 -10.44 0.64
#